data_AF-A0AAN9XV64-F1
#
_entry.id   AF-A0AAN9XV64-F1
#
_cell.length_a   1.000
_cell.length_b   1.000
_cell.length_c   1.000
_cell.angle_alpha   90.00
_cell.angle_beta   90.00
_cell.angle_gamma   90.00
#
_symmetry.space_group_name_H-M   'P 1'
#
loop_
_entity.id
_entity.type
_entity.pdbx_description
1 polymer ?
#
loop_
_entity_poly.entity_id
_entity_poly.type
_entity_poly.pdbx_seq_one_letter_code
_entity_poly.pdbx_strand_id
1 'polypeptide(L)'
;MSAPMETEQTTDQNGDASRHSLPEDKVLVPVEVTLKPSSTAKIDHVRSSVEGMLEKRSLSYIDGPIPVPLDDAFLSDNVQRICVCGCDTDEGTHNDNVLLFWQVKPVVHVFQLSEQGPCEDISSDGHSSSFNEWILPAKEFDGMWESLIYESGLKQRLLRYAASALLFTEKGVDPFLVSWNRIILLHGPPGTGKTSLCKALAQKLSIRFNSRYPQAQLVEVNAHSLFSKWFSESGKLVAKLFQKIQEMVEEESNLVFVLIDEVESLAAARKAALSGSEPSDSIRVVNALLTQLDKLKSSPNVIILTTSNITAAIDIAFVDRADIKAYVGPPTLQARYEILRSCLQELMRTGILTSLQDCKNVMLPNYASAKDKLNAPDFQEGVTFMQLCKRLLETAEACEGMSGRSLRKLPFLAHAALTNHFDCNPIKFLCTMVETAKRERSELPD
;
A
#
# COMPACT_ATOMS: atom_id res chain seq x y z
N MET A 1 39.52 6.80 68.02
CA MET A 1 38.59 7.53 68.90
C MET A 1 38.17 8.79 68.21
N SER A 2 37.02 8.80 67.55
CA SER A 2 36.34 10.02 67.12
C SER A 2 34.89 9.67 66.79
N ALA A 3 33.98 10.33 67.49
CA ALA A 3 32.54 10.07 67.55
C ALA A 3 31.79 10.38 66.24
N PRO A 4 30.55 9.88 66.07
CA PRO A 4 29.67 10.28 64.99
C PRO A 4 28.78 11.46 65.42
N MET A 5 28.41 12.32 64.47
CA MET A 5 27.28 13.24 64.68
C MET A 5 26.53 13.44 63.36
N GLU A 6 25.23 13.25 63.48
CA GLU A 6 24.20 13.28 62.45
C GLU A 6 24.09 14.67 61.78
N THR A 7 23.71 14.67 60.50
CA THR A 7 23.29 15.89 59.80
C THR A 7 21.84 15.78 59.39
N GLU A 8 21.06 16.70 59.94
CA GLU A 8 19.65 16.99 59.68
C GLU A 8 19.38 17.48 58.24
N GLN A 9 18.13 17.28 57.86
CA GLN A 9 17.45 17.76 56.66
C GLN A 9 17.29 19.28 56.66
N THR A 10 17.42 19.92 55.49
CA THR A 10 16.58 21.06 55.09
C THR A 10 16.36 21.05 53.58
N THR A 11 15.08 21.11 53.23
CA THR A 11 14.40 21.40 51.97
C THR A 11 14.84 22.71 51.30
N ASP A 12 14.87 22.76 49.95
CA ASP A 12 13.95 23.63 49.20
C ASP A 12 14.00 23.44 47.66
N GLN A 13 12.80 23.15 47.13
CA GLN A 13 12.11 23.79 45.99
C GLN A 13 12.60 23.75 44.52
N ASN A 14 11.62 23.33 43.71
CA ASN A 14 11.19 23.81 42.38
C ASN A 14 11.65 23.09 41.11
N GLY A 15 10.64 22.65 40.35
CA GLY A 15 10.74 22.46 38.90
C GLY A 15 9.99 21.27 38.32
N ASP A 16 8.72 21.07 38.69
CA ASP A 16 7.85 20.03 38.10
C ASP A 16 7.49 20.43 36.65
N ALA A 17 8.27 19.94 35.69
CA ALA A 17 7.94 19.95 34.27
C ALA A 17 7.26 18.62 33.94
N SER A 18 5.93 18.70 33.83
CA SER A 18 5.00 17.67 33.40
C SER A 18 5.49 16.88 32.17
N ARG A 19 6.19 15.77 32.42
CA ARG A 19 6.22 14.64 31.49
C ARG A 19 4.89 13.91 31.66
N HIS A 20 3.94 14.20 30.78
CA HIS A 20 2.74 13.37 30.64
C HIS A 20 3.18 11.93 30.33
N SER A 21 3.22 11.09 31.37
CA SER A 21 3.21 9.64 31.22
C SER A 21 1.90 9.28 30.51
N LEU A 22 2.02 8.57 29.39
CA LEU A 22 0.88 8.02 28.66
C LEU A 22 0.08 7.12 29.62
N PRO A 23 -1.27 7.23 29.68
CA PRO A 23 -2.08 6.23 30.37
C PRO A 23 -1.79 4.87 29.74
N GLU A 24 -1.43 3.89 30.56
CA GLU A 24 -1.18 2.51 30.18
C GLU A 24 -2.45 1.94 29.50
N ASP A 25 -2.27 1.31 28.33
CA ASP A 25 -3.27 0.57 27.53
C ASP A 25 -4.22 1.32 26.55
N LYS A 26 -3.81 2.44 25.93
CA LYS A 26 -4.51 2.95 24.72
C LYS A 26 -3.88 2.45 23.42
N VAL A 27 -4.72 1.91 22.53
CA VAL A 27 -4.35 1.51 21.16
C VAL A 27 -4.16 2.76 20.30
N LEU A 28 -3.00 2.87 19.66
CA LEU A 28 -2.72 3.95 18.70
C LEU A 28 -3.45 3.65 17.38
N VAL A 29 -4.40 4.51 17.02
CA VAL A 29 -5.17 4.35 15.77
C VAL A 29 -4.76 5.43 14.77
N PRO A 30 -4.19 5.07 13.61
CA PRO A 30 -3.83 6.04 12.59
C PRO A 30 -5.07 6.66 11.93
N VAL A 31 -5.09 7.98 11.83
CA VAL A 31 -6.11 8.73 11.11
C VAL A 31 -5.43 9.54 10.01
N GLU A 32 -5.80 9.26 8.77
CA GLU A 32 -5.26 9.89 7.58
C GLU A 32 -6.21 11.01 7.11
N VAL A 33 -5.68 12.22 7.00
CA VAL A 33 -6.43 13.43 6.62
C VAL A 33 -5.85 14.00 5.34
N THR A 34 -6.62 13.92 4.26
CA THR A 34 -6.25 14.47 2.96
C THR A 34 -6.78 15.90 2.83
N LEU A 35 -5.89 16.85 2.59
CA LEU A 35 -6.23 18.25 2.31
C LEU A 35 -6.69 18.41 0.86
N LYS A 36 -7.57 19.40 0.61
CA LYS A 36 -7.92 19.80 -0.75
C LYS A 36 -6.70 20.41 -1.46
N PRO A 37 -6.58 20.27 -2.80
CA PRO A 37 -5.48 20.87 -3.56
C PRO A 37 -5.37 22.39 -3.42
N SER A 38 -6.50 23.08 -3.21
CA SER A 38 -6.57 24.54 -3.02
C SER A 38 -6.31 25.00 -1.58
N SER A 39 -6.15 24.08 -0.64
CA SER A 39 -5.95 24.41 0.77
C SER A 39 -4.55 24.99 1.00
N THR A 40 -4.48 26.08 1.75
CA THR A 40 -3.23 26.70 2.23
C THR A 40 -3.13 26.67 3.76
N ALA A 41 -4.04 25.92 4.40
CA ALA A 41 -4.08 25.83 5.86
C ALA A 41 -2.82 25.16 6.41
N LYS A 42 -2.36 25.67 7.57
CA LYS A 42 -1.23 25.07 8.29
C LYS A 42 -1.61 23.66 8.77
N ILE A 43 -0.72 22.70 8.51
CA ILE A 43 -0.89 21.28 8.87
C ILE A 43 -1.21 21.11 10.36
N ASP A 44 -0.53 21.83 11.24
CA ASP A 44 -0.73 21.72 12.69
C ASP A 44 -2.11 22.21 13.15
N HIS A 45 -2.64 23.24 12.48
CA HIS A 45 -3.97 23.75 12.79
C HIS A 45 -5.05 22.74 12.35
N VAL A 46 -4.92 22.19 11.14
CA VAL A 46 -5.84 21.13 10.67
C VAL A 46 -5.77 19.91 11.57
N ARG A 47 -4.56 19.49 11.98
CA ARG A 47 -4.36 18.37 12.90
C ARG A 47 -5.13 18.59 14.21
N SER A 48 -4.92 19.74 14.85
CA SER A 48 -5.58 20.09 16.13
C SER A 48 -7.10 20.14 15.99
N SER A 49 -7.62 20.69 14.89
CA SER A 49 -9.06 20.76 14.62
C SER A 49 -9.67 19.37 14.40
N VAL A 50 -8.97 18.47 13.69
CA VAL A 50 -9.43 17.08 13.49
C VAL A 50 -9.35 16.29 14.79
N GLU A 51 -8.29 16.43 15.59
CA GLU A 51 -8.18 15.79 16.91
C GLU A 51 -9.34 16.21 17.83
N GLY A 52 -9.60 17.52 17.93
CA GLY A 52 -10.73 18.04 18.71
C GLY A 52 -12.10 17.62 18.17
N MET A 53 -12.22 17.37 16.86
CA MET A 53 -13.44 16.82 16.24
C MET A 53 -13.65 15.36 16.65
N LEU A 54 -12.59 14.54 16.57
CA LEU A 54 -12.65 13.12 16.95
C LEU A 54 -12.98 12.96 18.43
N GLU A 55 -12.37 13.74 19.32
CA GLU A 55 -12.66 13.68 20.76
C GLU A 55 -14.13 14.02 21.10
N LYS A 56 -14.75 14.92 20.32
CA LYS A 56 -16.14 15.36 20.56
C LYS A 56 -17.18 14.43 19.92
N ARG A 57 -16.85 13.79 18.80
CA ARG A 57 -17.85 13.11 17.94
C ARG A 57 -17.65 11.61 17.80
N SER A 58 -16.45 11.10 17.98
CA SER A 58 -16.16 9.68 17.75
C SER A 58 -16.43 8.88 19.02
N LEU A 59 -17.55 8.16 19.03
CA LEU A 59 -17.84 7.17 20.07
C LEU A 59 -17.15 5.82 19.80
N SER A 60 -16.88 5.54 18.53
CA SER A 60 -16.19 4.34 18.07
C SER A 60 -15.34 4.61 16.84
N TYR A 61 -14.30 3.81 16.66
CA TYR A 61 -13.39 3.83 15.52
C TYR A 61 -13.54 2.52 14.74
N ILE A 62 -13.81 2.66 13.45
CA ILE A 62 -13.94 1.59 12.48
C ILE A 62 -13.10 2.00 11.27
N ASP A 63 -12.41 1.05 10.65
CA ASP A 63 -11.65 1.33 9.44
C ASP A 63 -12.56 1.83 8.31
N GLY A 64 -12.17 2.94 7.71
CA GLY A 64 -12.92 3.57 6.63
C GLY A 64 -13.05 5.08 6.73
N PRO A 65 -13.80 5.68 5.79
CA PRO A 65 -13.97 7.12 5.72
C PRO A 65 -14.87 7.65 6.84
N ILE A 66 -14.44 8.75 7.47
CA ILE A 66 -15.26 9.55 8.39
C ILE A 66 -15.85 10.72 7.60
N PRO A 67 -17.17 10.99 7.69
CA PRO A 67 -17.75 12.16 7.05
C PRO A 67 -17.16 13.45 7.64
N VAL A 68 -16.70 14.34 6.76
CA VAL A 68 -16.22 15.66 7.16
C VAL A 68 -17.41 16.46 7.70
N PRO A 69 -17.34 17.03 8.93
CA PRO A 69 -18.44 17.80 9.49
C PRO A 69 -18.79 19.01 8.62
N LEU A 70 -20.04 19.11 8.18
CA LEU A 70 -20.51 20.25 7.38
C LEU A 70 -20.74 21.51 8.23
N ASP A 71 -20.82 21.35 9.55
CA ASP A 71 -21.02 22.44 10.50
C ASP A 71 -19.71 23.12 10.91
N ASP A 72 -18.56 22.51 10.61
CA ASP A 72 -17.24 23.13 10.76
C ASP A 72 -16.77 23.69 9.42
N ALA A 73 -16.97 24.98 9.22
CA ALA A 73 -16.58 25.68 7.98
C ALA A 73 -15.07 25.54 7.68
N PHE A 74 -14.22 25.52 8.71
CA PHE A 74 -12.79 25.40 8.52
C PHE A 74 -12.41 24.01 7.99
N LEU A 75 -12.95 22.95 8.59
CA LEU A 75 -12.70 21.58 8.11
C LEU A 75 -13.36 21.36 6.74
N SER A 76 -14.58 21.82 6.53
CA SER A 76 -15.27 21.66 5.25
C SER A 76 -14.56 22.36 4.10
N ASP A 77 -13.91 23.51 4.35
CA ASP A 77 -13.22 24.28 3.33
C ASP A 77 -11.85 23.68 2.99
N ASN A 78 -11.13 23.14 3.96
CA ASN A 78 -9.73 22.73 3.80
C ASN A 78 -9.52 21.21 3.66
N VAL A 79 -10.38 20.38 4.26
CA VAL A 79 -10.23 18.93 4.28
C VAL A 79 -11.06 18.29 3.17
N GLN A 80 -10.45 17.38 2.41
CA GLN A 80 -11.11 16.60 1.38
C GLN A 80 -11.66 15.29 1.93
N ARG A 81 -10.87 14.56 2.71
CA ARG A 81 -11.21 13.22 3.21
C ARG A 81 -10.53 12.97 4.56
N ILE A 82 -11.26 12.33 5.47
CA ILE A 82 -10.73 11.80 6.74
C ILE A 82 -10.95 10.30 6.71
N CYS A 83 -9.93 9.51 7.01
CA CYS A 83 -10.00 8.05 6.99
C CYS A 83 -9.31 7.46 8.21
N VAL A 84 -9.99 6.57 8.93
CA VAL A 84 -9.36 5.71 9.94
C VAL A 84 -8.73 4.52 9.22
N CYS A 85 -7.48 4.20 9.56
CA CYS A 85 -6.69 3.19 8.85
C CYS A 85 -5.90 2.30 9.81
N GLY A 86 -6.33 1.07 10.03
CA GLY A 86 -5.55 0.04 10.72
C GLY A 86 -6.14 -0.47 12.03
N CYS A 87 -7.47 -0.52 12.15
CA CYS A 87 -8.17 -1.25 13.21
C CYS A 87 -8.09 -2.77 13.03
N ASP A 88 -7.63 -3.25 11.87
CA ASP A 88 -7.28 -4.66 11.64
C ASP A 88 -6.09 -5.09 12.53
N THR A 89 -6.38 -5.52 13.75
CA THR A 89 -5.46 -6.31 14.57
C THR A 89 -5.34 -7.72 13.99
N ASP A 90 -4.11 -8.20 13.79
CA ASP A 90 -3.75 -9.55 13.26
C ASP A 90 -4.35 -10.73 14.05
N GLU A 91 -5.03 -10.48 15.17
CA GLU A 91 -5.74 -11.53 15.92
C GLU A 91 -7.06 -11.83 15.23
N GLY A 92 -7.17 -13.04 14.68
CA GLY A 92 -8.27 -13.52 13.86
C GLY A 92 -9.59 -13.65 14.60
N THR A 93 -10.14 -12.52 14.98
CA THR A 93 -11.52 -12.36 15.43
C THR A 93 -12.26 -11.71 14.29
N HIS A 94 -13.00 -12.55 13.57
CA HIS A 94 -14.07 -12.11 12.69
C HIS A 94 -15.03 -11.19 13.46
N ASN A 95 -14.99 -9.90 13.14
CA ASN A 95 -16.10 -8.96 13.05
C ASN A 95 -15.52 -7.56 12.93
N ASP A 96 -16.32 -6.61 12.47
CA ASP A 96 -16.03 -5.18 12.53
C ASP A 96 -15.42 -4.85 13.91
N ASN A 97 -14.09 -4.67 13.99
CA ASN A 97 -13.39 -4.38 15.24
C ASN A 97 -13.67 -2.93 15.61
N VAL A 98 -14.86 -2.72 16.17
CA VAL A 98 -15.32 -1.44 16.67
C VAL A 98 -14.52 -1.13 17.93
N LEU A 99 -13.50 -0.29 17.81
CA LEU A 99 -12.74 0.18 18.96
C LEU A 99 -13.47 1.36 19.60
N LEU A 100 -13.67 1.32 20.92
CA LEU A 100 -14.41 2.36 21.63
C LEU A 100 -13.49 3.54 21.98
N PHE A 101 -14.06 4.74 22.09
CA PHE A 101 -13.28 5.97 22.19
C PHE A 101 -12.29 6.01 23.38
N TRP A 102 -12.57 5.31 24.48
CA TRP A 102 -11.66 5.25 25.63
C TRP A 102 -10.47 4.31 25.43
N GLN A 103 -10.58 3.33 24.53
CA GLN A 103 -9.53 2.36 24.21
C GLN A 103 -8.51 2.93 23.21
N VAL A 104 -8.84 4.06 22.58
CA VAL A 104 -8.10 4.57 21.42
C VAL A 104 -7.41 5.89 21.75
N LYS A 105 -6.21 6.04 21.19
CA LYS A 105 -5.56 7.34 20.99
C LYS A 105 -5.38 7.56 19.47
N PRO A 106 -6.13 8.49 18.85
CA PRO A 106 -5.98 8.77 17.43
C PRO A 106 -4.62 9.44 17.17
N VAL A 107 -3.96 9.04 16.09
CA VAL A 107 -2.71 9.65 15.59
C VAL A 107 -3.02 10.26 14.22
N VAL A 108 -3.12 11.58 14.17
CA VAL A 108 -3.59 12.29 12.97
C VAL A 108 -2.44 12.68 12.05
N HIS A 109 -2.45 12.09 10.84
CA HIS A 109 -1.52 12.35 9.75
C HIS A 109 -2.21 13.21 8.69
N VAL A 110 -1.86 14.50 8.64
CA VAL A 110 -2.41 15.45 7.66
C VAL A 110 -1.44 15.58 6.49
N PHE A 111 -1.94 15.41 5.26
CA PHE A 111 -1.13 15.50 4.05
C PHE A 111 -1.92 16.07 2.87
N GLN A 112 -1.19 16.52 1.85
CA GLN A 112 -1.74 16.97 0.58
C GLN A 112 -1.15 16.12 -0.55
N LEU A 113 -1.97 15.74 -1.52
CA LEU A 113 -1.53 14.93 -2.66
C LEU A 113 -0.78 15.80 -3.67
N SER A 114 0.38 15.32 -4.13
CA SER A 114 1.07 15.89 -5.28
C SER A 114 0.34 15.54 -6.57
N GLU A 115 0.03 16.56 -7.39
CA GLU A 115 -0.54 16.38 -8.73
C GLU A 115 0.53 16.23 -9.82
N GLN A 116 1.81 16.34 -9.45
CA GLN A 116 2.91 16.13 -10.38
C GLN A 116 3.00 14.63 -10.70
N GLY A 117 2.93 14.31 -12.00
CA GLY A 117 3.16 12.95 -12.50
C GLY A 117 4.63 12.53 -12.37
N PRO A 118 5.01 11.35 -12.90
CA PRO A 118 6.39 10.90 -12.86
C PRO A 118 7.29 11.91 -13.58
N CYS A 119 8.33 12.37 -12.88
CA CYS A 119 9.40 13.12 -13.53
C CYS A 119 10.25 12.12 -14.32
N GLU A 120 10.19 12.22 -15.64
CA GLU A 120 11.10 11.52 -16.54
C GLU A 120 12.34 12.41 -16.74
N ASP A 121 13.50 11.99 -16.21
CA ASP A 121 14.77 12.66 -16.50
C ASP A 121 15.09 12.53 -18.00
N ILE A 122 14.80 13.57 -18.76
CA ILE A 122 15.27 13.71 -20.14
C ILE A 122 16.77 13.95 -20.04
N SER A 123 17.56 12.90 -20.27
CA SER A 123 19.00 13.07 -20.47
C SER A 123 19.23 14.07 -21.61
N SER A 124 20.27 14.90 -21.49
CA SER A 124 20.66 15.90 -22.50
C SER A 124 20.89 15.32 -23.91
N ASP A 125 20.96 13.99 -24.04
CA ASP A 125 21.17 13.24 -25.29
C ASP A 125 19.88 12.70 -25.92
N GLY A 126 18.69 13.12 -25.45
CA GLY A 126 17.41 12.74 -26.08
C GLY A 126 16.98 11.28 -25.87
N HIS A 127 17.69 10.53 -25.01
CA HIS A 127 17.26 9.22 -24.56
C HIS A 127 16.27 9.36 -23.40
N SER A 128 15.06 8.81 -23.58
CA SER A 128 14.00 8.66 -22.57
C SER A 128 14.54 8.07 -21.26
N SER A 129 14.10 8.65 -20.14
CA SER A 129 14.52 8.25 -18.79
C SER A 129 14.36 6.74 -18.60
N SER A 130 15.30 6.11 -17.90
CA SER A 130 15.23 4.67 -17.61
C SER A 130 14.67 4.35 -16.24
N PHE A 131 14.16 5.37 -15.57
CA PHE A 131 13.48 5.28 -14.30
C PHE A 131 12.42 6.38 -14.24
N ASN A 132 11.47 6.17 -13.34
CA ASN A 132 10.40 7.11 -13.05
C ASN A 132 10.56 7.61 -11.62
N GLU A 133 10.33 8.90 -11.39
CA GLU A 133 10.43 9.51 -10.08
C GLU A 133 9.10 10.15 -9.69
N TRP A 134 8.57 9.87 -8.50
CA TRP A 134 7.39 10.52 -7.95
C TRP A 134 7.70 11.20 -6.62
N ILE A 135 7.08 12.35 -6.41
CA ILE A 135 6.98 12.99 -5.09
C ILE A 135 5.78 12.38 -4.35
N LEU A 136 6.02 11.90 -3.14
CA LEU A 136 5.00 11.30 -2.29
C LEU A 136 4.52 12.29 -1.21
N PRO A 137 3.24 12.26 -0.81
CA PRO A 137 2.18 11.37 -1.31
C PRO A 137 1.67 11.78 -2.70
N ALA A 138 1.65 10.85 -3.66
CA ALA A 138 1.25 11.11 -5.05
C ALA A 138 -0.25 10.88 -5.27
N LYS A 139 -0.90 11.72 -6.09
CA LYS A 139 -2.32 11.55 -6.47
C LYS A 139 -2.59 10.25 -7.22
N GLU A 140 -1.64 9.79 -8.03
CA GLU A 140 -1.72 8.53 -8.78
C GLU A 140 -1.82 7.28 -7.88
N PHE A 141 -1.34 7.37 -6.64
CA PHE A 141 -1.33 6.26 -5.69
C PHE A 141 -2.43 6.37 -4.63
N ASP A 142 -3.25 7.43 -4.67
CA ASP A 142 -4.37 7.59 -3.74
C ASP A 142 -5.42 6.48 -3.93
N GLY A 143 -5.85 5.86 -2.84
CA GLY A 143 -6.76 4.71 -2.85
C GLY A 143 -6.16 3.38 -3.32
N MET A 144 -4.89 3.36 -3.75
CA MET A 144 -4.25 2.13 -4.26
C MET A 144 -4.15 1.07 -3.16
N TRP A 145 -3.84 1.46 -1.92
CA TRP A 145 -3.71 0.54 -0.78
C TRP A 145 -5.01 -0.20 -0.45
N GLU A 146 -6.12 0.52 -0.46
CA GLU A 146 -7.46 0.00 -0.18
C GLU A 146 -7.95 -0.88 -1.34
N SER A 147 -7.59 -0.54 -2.58
CA SER A 147 -7.93 -1.33 -3.76
C SER A 147 -7.25 -2.71 -3.79
N LEU A 148 -6.09 -2.87 -3.15
CA LEU A 148 -5.35 -4.12 -3.18
C LEU A 148 -5.88 -5.07 -2.09
N ILE A 149 -6.46 -6.19 -2.52
CA ILE A 149 -7.07 -7.18 -1.65
C ILE A 149 -6.24 -8.45 -1.69
N TYR A 150 -5.69 -8.80 -0.53
CA TYR A 150 -4.83 -9.96 -0.32
C TYR A 150 -5.38 -10.83 0.81
N GLU A 151 -4.71 -11.96 1.04
CA GLU A 151 -4.91 -12.74 2.26
C GLU A 151 -4.65 -11.88 3.51
N SER A 152 -5.36 -12.19 4.59
CA SER A 152 -5.29 -11.49 5.88
C SER A 152 -3.85 -11.37 6.37
N GLY A 153 -3.47 -10.17 6.78
CA GLY A 153 -2.17 -9.89 7.43
C GLY A 153 -1.01 -9.59 6.49
N LEU A 154 -1.08 -9.87 5.18
CA LEU A 154 0.06 -9.58 4.27
C LEU A 154 0.41 -8.08 4.27
N LYS A 155 -0.60 -7.22 4.05
CA LYS A 155 -0.43 -5.76 4.01
C LYS A 155 0.06 -5.23 5.35
N GLN A 156 -0.58 -5.67 6.44
CA GLN A 156 -0.24 -5.28 7.81
C GLN A 156 1.20 -5.68 8.16
N ARG A 157 1.61 -6.91 7.85
CA ARG A 157 2.97 -7.40 8.09
C ARG A 157 4.02 -6.55 7.36
N LEU A 158 3.79 -6.23 6.08
CA LEU A 158 4.70 -5.39 5.29
C LEU A 158 4.80 -3.97 5.86
N LEU A 159 3.65 -3.37 6.19
CA LEU A 159 3.60 -2.02 6.78
C LEU A 159 4.29 -1.97 8.14
N ARG A 160 4.01 -2.93 9.02
CA ARG A 160 4.63 -3.04 10.36
C ARG A 160 6.13 -3.22 10.23
N TYR A 161 6.60 -4.11 9.36
CA TYR A 161 8.02 -4.31 9.13
C TYR A 161 8.72 -3.03 8.67
N ALA A 162 8.21 -2.39 7.62
CA ALA A 162 8.81 -1.18 7.07
C ALA A 162 8.77 -0.01 8.07
N ALA A 163 7.66 0.15 8.81
CA ALA A 163 7.56 1.14 9.87
C ALA A 163 8.55 0.89 11.01
N SER A 164 8.73 -0.37 11.43
CA SER A 164 9.73 -0.75 12.43
C SER A 164 11.15 -0.45 11.98
N ALA A 165 11.49 -0.70 10.71
CA ALA A 165 12.81 -0.39 10.17
C ALA A 165 13.13 1.12 10.20
N LEU A 166 12.13 1.97 9.92
CA LEU A 166 12.25 3.43 10.05
C LEU A 166 12.36 3.86 11.51
N LEU A 167 11.55 3.28 12.39
CA LEU A 167 11.56 3.59 13.82
C LEU A 167 12.90 3.22 14.47
N PHE A 168 13.47 2.05 14.16
CA PHE A 168 14.77 1.62 14.68
C PHE A 168 15.87 2.60 14.31
N THR A 169 15.80 3.09 13.07
CA THR A 169 16.71 4.12 12.59
C THR A 169 16.51 5.44 13.33
N GLU A 170 15.27 5.88 13.52
CA GLU A 170 14.93 7.10 14.26
C GLU A 170 15.43 7.05 15.72
N LYS A 171 15.37 5.88 16.36
CA LYS A 171 15.86 5.68 17.72
C LYS A 171 17.37 5.46 17.81
N GLY A 172 18.09 5.48 16.68
CA GLY A 172 19.54 5.32 16.64
C GLY A 172 20.01 3.94 17.09
N VAL A 173 19.23 2.89 16.82
CA VAL A 173 19.63 1.50 17.12
C VAL A 173 20.89 1.17 16.32
N ASP A 174 21.88 0.57 16.99
CA ASP A 174 23.15 0.20 16.35
C ASP A 174 22.95 -0.97 15.36
N PRO A 175 23.18 -0.77 14.05
CA PRO A 175 23.01 -1.80 13.04
C PRO A 175 24.03 -2.95 13.17
N PHE A 176 25.13 -2.76 13.91
CA PHE A 176 26.12 -3.82 14.17
C PHE A 176 25.65 -4.78 15.27
N LEU A 177 24.76 -4.36 16.17
CA LEU A 177 24.22 -5.18 17.24
C LEU A 177 22.89 -5.82 16.87
N VAL A 178 22.02 -5.04 16.22
CA VAL A 178 20.73 -5.49 15.72
C VAL A 178 20.76 -5.28 14.23
N SER A 179 20.83 -6.35 13.44
CA SER A 179 20.90 -6.23 11.99
C SER A 179 19.50 -6.27 11.37
N TRP A 180 19.24 -5.31 10.48
CA TRP A 180 18.11 -5.35 9.55
C TRP A 180 18.55 -4.75 8.21
N ASN A 181 18.24 -5.43 7.12
CA ASN A 181 18.32 -4.93 5.78
C ASN A 181 16.99 -4.28 5.40
N ARG A 182 17.06 -3.02 4.95
CA ARG A 182 15.91 -2.23 4.51
C ARG A 182 15.37 -2.66 3.14
N ILE A 183 15.46 -3.95 2.81
CA ILE A 183 15.10 -4.54 1.52
C ILE A 183 13.90 -5.47 1.70
N ILE A 184 12.83 -5.19 0.95
CA ILE A 184 11.61 -6.00 0.88
C ILE A 184 11.52 -6.62 -0.51
N LEU A 185 11.37 -7.94 -0.59
CA LEU A 185 11.18 -8.69 -1.83
C LEU A 185 9.77 -9.29 -1.89
N LEU A 186 9.01 -8.85 -2.89
CA LEU A 186 7.71 -9.43 -3.23
C LEU A 186 7.88 -10.35 -4.43
N HIS A 187 7.44 -11.61 -4.35
CA HIS A 187 7.56 -12.54 -5.47
C HIS A 187 6.29 -13.34 -5.70
N GLY A 188 6.02 -13.75 -6.94
CA GLY A 188 4.84 -14.52 -7.30
C GLY A 188 4.41 -14.28 -8.74
N PRO A 189 3.35 -14.94 -9.22
CA PRO A 189 2.95 -14.88 -10.62
C PRO A 189 2.66 -13.44 -11.10
N PRO A 190 2.78 -13.16 -12.41
CA PRO A 190 2.46 -11.84 -12.95
C PRO A 190 0.99 -11.48 -12.74
N GLY A 191 0.70 -10.18 -12.64
CA GLY A 191 -0.68 -9.69 -12.49
C GLY A 191 -1.29 -9.81 -11.09
N THR A 192 -0.51 -10.16 -10.06
CA THR A 192 -0.93 -10.19 -8.64
C THR A 192 -0.77 -8.85 -7.89
N GLY A 193 -0.34 -7.79 -8.58
CA GLY A 193 -0.27 -6.44 -8.01
C GLY A 193 0.98 -6.15 -7.16
N LYS A 194 2.07 -6.91 -7.30
CA LYS A 194 3.34 -6.71 -6.56
C LYS A 194 3.87 -5.27 -6.67
N THR A 195 4.03 -4.75 -7.89
CA THR A 195 4.49 -3.37 -8.14
C THR A 195 3.55 -2.34 -7.52
N SER A 196 2.23 -2.54 -7.67
CA SER A 196 1.21 -1.70 -7.04
C SER A 196 1.26 -1.74 -5.51
N LEU A 197 1.53 -2.90 -4.92
CA LEU A 197 1.68 -3.04 -3.47
C LEU A 197 2.91 -2.30 -2.95
N CYS A 198 4.03 -2.32 -3.68
CA CYS A 198 5.21 -1.50 -3.36
C CYS A 198 4.89 0.00 -3.39
N LYS A 199 4.23 0.48 -4.46
CA LYS A 199 3.80 1.88 -4.61
C LYS A 199 2.84 2.30 -3.49
N ALA A 200 1.86 1.46 -3.19
CA ALA A 200 0.92 1.70 -2.10
C ALA A 200 1.57 1.69 -0.71
N LEU A 201 2.55 0.82 -0.48
CA LEU A 201 3.33 0.77 0.77
C LEU A 201 4.17 2.05 0.95
N ALA A 202 4.86 2.49 -0.11
CA ALA A 202 5.61 3.74 -0.10
C ALA A 202 4.70 4.95 0.18
N GLN A 203 3.53 5.01 -0.49
CA GLN A 203 2.51 6.02 -0.23
C GLN A 203 2.08 6.04 1.25
N LYS A 204 1.70 4.89 1.82
CA LYS A 204 1.28 4.82 3.24
C LYS A 204 2.39 5.25 4.17
N LEU A 205 3.63 4.79 3.97
CA LEU A 205 4.76 5.17 4.83
C LEU A 205 5.09 6.67 4.73
N SER A 206 5.03 7.25 3.53
CA SER A 206 5.22 8.71 3.36
C SER A 206 4.20 9.52 4.16
N ILE A 207 2.95 9.06 4.24
CA ILE A 207 1.90 9.70 5.04
C ILE A 207 2.16 9.52 6.55
N ARG A 208 2.47 8.29 6.98
CA ARG A 208 2.66 7.98 8.41
C ARG A 208 3.89 8.63 9.03
N PHE A 209 4.94 8.81 8.24
CA PHE A 209 6.20 9.39 8.71
C PHE A 209 6.40 10.84 8.26
N ASN A 210 5.35 11.52 7.76
CA ASN A 210 5.45 12.89 7.25
C ASN A 210 5.93 13.93 8.29
N SER A 211 5.76 13.65 9.58
CA SER A 211 6.25 14.50 10.67
C SER A 211 7.77 14.47 10.81
N ARG A 212 8.39 13.32 10.49
CA ARG A 212 9.84 13.14 10.51
C ARG A 212 10.48 13.43 9.16
N TYR A 213 9.81 13.04 8.08
CA TYR A 213 10.25 13.22 6.71
C TYR A 213 9.22 14.07 5.97
N PRO A 214 9.35 15.41 5.99
CA PRO A 214 8.43 16.30 5.29
C PRO A 214 8.46 16.11 3.77
N GLN A 215 9.54 15.53 3.24
CA GLN A 215 9.70 15.16 1.84
C GLN A 215 9.83 13.65 1.73
N ALA A 216 9.21 13.08 0.69
CA ALA A 216 9.37 11.68 0.35
C ALA A 216 9.33 11.50 -1.16
N GLN A 217 10.15 10.59 -1.68
CA GLN A 217 10.26 10.31 -3.11
C GLN A 217 10.23 8.81 -3.37
N LEU A 218 9.66 8.42 -4.51
CA LEU A 218 9.72 7.06 -5.04
C LEU A 218 10.48 7.08 -6.36
N VAL A 219 11.54 6.28 -6.45
CA VAL A 219 12.29 6.02 -7.69
C VAL A 219 11.98 4.60 -8.14
N GLU A 220 11.26 4.44 -9.26
CA GLU A 220 10.98 3.14 -9.87
C GLU A 220 11.94 2.87 -11.02
N VAL A 221 12.56 1.70 -10.95
CA VAL A 221 13.58 1.22 -11.88
C VAL A 221 13.12 -0.13 -12.40
N ASN A 222 12.77 -0.23 -13.69
CA ASN A 222 12.43 -1.51 -14.30
C ASN A 222 13.73 -2.24 -14.73
N ALA A 223 14.02 -3.38 -14.12
CA ALA A 223 15.25 -4.12 -14.37
C ALA A 223 15.34 -4.64 -15.81
N HIS A 224 14.25 -5.07 -16.43
CA HIS A 224 14.27 -5.51 -17.84
C HIS A 224 14.66 -4.38 -18.81
N SER A 225 14.12 -3.18 -18.58
CA SER A 225 14.40 -1.97 -19.35
C SER A 225 15.82 -1.45 -19.13
N LEU A 226 16.33 -1.58 -17.90
CA LEU A 226 17.72 -1.27 -17.57
C LEU A 226 18.71 -2.13 -18.35
N PHE A 227 18.45 -3.41 -18.62
CA PHE A 227 19.44 -4.26 -19.29
C PHE A 227 19.36 -4.18 -20.81
N SER A 228 18.15 -4.08 -21.37
CA SER A 228 17.94 -3.99 -22.81
C SER A 228 18.47 -2.70 -23.44
N LYS A 229 18.20 -1.54 -22.84
CA LYS A 229 18.65 -0.24 -23.39
C LYS A 229 20.15 0.04 -23.15
N TRP A 230 20.82 -0.72 -22.28
CA TRP A 230 22.11 -0.29 -21.69
C TRP A 230 23.27 -1.22 -22.03
N PHE A 231 23.06 -2.22 -22.88
CA PHE A 231 24.09 -3.19 -23.25
C PHE A 231 25.33 -2.58 -23.96
N SER A 232 25.25 -1.31 -24.42
CA SER A 232 26.38 -0.57 -25.03
C SER A 232 27.03 0.51 -24.15
N GLU A 233 26.35 1.08 -23.13
CA GLU A 233 26.84 2.20 -22.28
C GLU A 233 26.58 2.05 -20.75
N SER A 234 26.11 0.87 -20.32
CA SER A 234 25.42 0.59 -19.04
C SER A 234 26.05 1.05 -17.75
N GLY A 235 27.35 0.84 -17.54
CA GLY A 235 27.95 1.09 -16.24
C GLY A 235 27.86 2.55 -15.79
N LYS A 236 28.04 3.49 -16.73
CA LYS A 236 28.05 4.94 -16.44
C LYS A 236 26.67 5.44 -16.08
N LEU A 237 25.66 5.00 -16.82
CA LEU A 237 24.31 5.46 -16.59
C LEU A 237 23.74 4.86 -15.28
N VAL A 238 24.09 3.60 -14.93
CA VAL A 238 23.70 3.02 -13.62
C VAL A 238 24.36 3.84 -12.51
N ALA A 239 25.64 4.17 -12.65
CA ALA A 239 26.32 5.03 -11.70
C ALA A 239 25.66 6.42 -11.57
N LYS A 240 25.24 7.05 -12.67
CA LYS A 240 24.50 8.33 -12.65
C LYS A 240 23.16 8.23 -11.93
N LEU A 241 22.37 7.17 -12.19
CA LEU A 241 21.10 6.93 -11.50
C LEU A 241 21.32 6.83 -9.99
N PHE A 242 22.25 5.98 -9.56
CA PHE A 242 22.53 5.81 -8.14
C PHE A 242 23.19 7.04 -7.50
N GLN A 243 23.92 7.85 -8.27
CA GLN A 243 24.39 9.16 -7.81
C GLN A 243 23.22 10.10 -7.52
N LYS A 244 22.24 10.20 -8.43
CA LYS A 244 21.04 11.02 -8.19
C LYS A 244 20.25 10.53 -6.97
N ILE A 245 20.10 9.22 -6.82
CA ILE A 245 19.46 8.64 -5.62
C ILE A 245 20.28 8.99 -4.37
N GLN A 246 21.62 8.91 -4.44
CA GLN A 246 22.48 9.26 -3.31
C GLN A 246 22.32 10.74 -2.92
N GLU A 247 22.25 11.65 -3.88
CA GLU A 247 22.01 13.09 -3.65
C GLU A 247 20.66 13.31 -2.93
N MET A 248 19.60 12.58 -3.31
CA MET A 248 18.31 12.63 -2.60
C MET A 248 18.40 12.09 -1.16
N VAL A 249 19.25 11.09 -0.95
CA VAL A 249 19.42 10.39 0.33
C VAL A 249 20.29 11.18 1.31
N GLU A 250 21.19 12.03 0.82
CA GLU A 250 22.00 12.93 1.66
C GLU A 250 21.14 13.96 2.43
N GLU A 251 19.93 14.25 1.94
CA GLU A 251 18.95 15.05 2.66
C GLU A 251 18.24 14.21 3.74
N GLU A 252 18.66 14.35 5.01
CA GLU A 252 18.10 13.56 6.14
C GLU A 252 16.59 13.79 6.40
N SER A 253 16.02 14.87 5.86
CA SER A 253 14.58 15.18 5.90
C SER A 253 13.79 14.53 4.77
N ASN A 254 14.45 13.88 3.81
CA ASN A 254 13.83 13.23 2.67
C ASN A 254 13.79 11.71 2.87
N LEU A 255 12.62 11.09 2.72
CA LEU A 255 12.46 9.63 2.76
C LEU A 255 12.42 9.07 1.34
N VAL A 256 13.40 8.23 1.00
CA VAL A 256 13.56 7.74 -0.37
C VAL A 256 13.17 6.26 -0.47
N PHE A 257 12.23 5.97 -1.35
CA PHE A 257 11.85 4.61 -1.72
C PHE A 257 12.47 4.27 -3.07
N VAL A 258 13.22 3.16 -3.13
CA VAL A 258 13.80 2.66 -4.39
C VAL A 258 13.10 1.36 -4.75
N LEU A 259 12.26 1.40 -5.79
CA LEU A 259 11.55 0.24 -6.32
C LEU A 259 12.29 -0.34 -7.52
N ILE A 260 12.76 -1.57 -7.42
CA ILE A 260 13.32 -2.32 -8.55
C ILE A 260 12.32 -3.38 -8.98
N ASP A 261 11.70 -3.16 -10.14
CA ASP A 261 10.71 -4.07 -10.70
C ASP A 261 11.38 -5.15 -11.57
N GLU A 262 10.81 -6.36 -11.58
CA GLU A 262 11.22 -7.50 -12.43
C GLU A 262 12.68 -7.96 -12.21
N VAL A 263 13.11 -8.10 -10.95
CA VAL A 263 14.50 -8.48 -10.62
C VAL A 263 14.91 -9.87 -11.14
N GLU A 264 13.97 -10.72 -11.57
CA GLU A 264 14.27 -12.00 -12.25
C GLU A 264 15.07 -11.81 -13.54
N SER A 265 14.93 -10.65 -14.21
CA SER A 265 15.69 -10.32 -15.41
C SER A 265 17.19 -10.26 -15.13
N LEU A 266 17.58 -9.81 -13.92
CA LEU A 266 18.96 -9.76 -13.44
C LEU A 266 19.54 -11.17 -13.31
N ALA A 267 18.75 -12.08 -12.72
CA ALA A 267 19.14 -13.47 -12.53
C ALA A 267 19.29 -14.20 -13.88
N ALA A 268 18.38 -13.92 -14.83
CA ALA A 268 18.42 -14.47 -16.18
C ALA A 268 19.67 -14.01 -16.94
N ALA A 269 19.97 -12.70 -16.94
CA ALA A 269 21.16 -12.15 -17.58
C ALA A 269 22.45 -12.75 -17.01
N ARG A 270 22.52 -12.91 -15.68
CA ARG A 270 23.67 -13.54 -15.03
C ARG A 270 23.84 -15.01 -15.43
N LYS A 271 22.74 -15.79 -15.49
CA LYS A 271 22.77 -17.18 -15.95
C LYS A 271 23.18 -17.29 -17.42
N ALA A 272 22.65 -16.44 -18.29
CA ALA A 272 22.94 -16.43 -19.72
C ALA A 272 24.43 -16.12 -20.02
N ALA A 273 25.02 -15.18 -19.27
CA ALA A 273 26.44 -14.88 -19.38
C ALA A 273 27.34 -16.01 -18.83
N LEU A 274 26.95 -16.66 -17.74
CA LEU A 274 27.68 -17.83 -17.22
C LEU A 274 27.65 -19.02 -18.19
N SER A 275 26.58 -19.18 -18.97
CA SER A 275 26.48 -20.19 -20.04
C SER A 275 27.16 -19.76 -21.35
N GLY A 276 27.78 -18.58 -21.42
CA GLY A 276 28.45 -18.06 -22.62
C GLY A 276 27.51 -17.61 -23.75
N SER A 277 26.21 -17.47 -23.46
CA SER A 277 25.20 -17.03 -24.42
C SER A 277 25.12 -15.50 -24.52
N GLU A 278 25.60 -14.79 -23.51
CA GLU A 278 25.71 -13.33 -23.49
C GLU A 278 27.12 -12.89 -23.07
N PRO A 279 27.58 -11.70 -23.49
CA PRO A 279 28.82 -11.09 -23.02
C PRO A 279 28.90 -10.99 -21.50
N SER A 280 30.11 -11.17 -20.96
CA SER A 280 30.42 -11.06 -19.52
C SER A 280 30.14 -9.65 -18.93
N ASP A 281 29.87 -8.67 -19.77
CA ASP A 281 29.48 -7.31 -19.38
C ASP A 281 28.16 -7.29 -18.60
N SER A 282 27.21 -8.19 -18.88
CA SER A 282 25.95 -8.25 -18.13
C SER A 282 26.17 -8.59 -16.65
N ILE A 283 27.12 -9.49 -16.36
CA ILE A 283 27.52 -9.83 -14.97
C ILE A 283 28.13 -8.60 -14.27
N ARG A 284 28.93 -7.80 -14.97
CA ARG A 284 29.54 -6.58 -14.41
C ARG A 284 28.46 -5.58 -14.01
N VAL A 285 27.43 -5.40 -14.84
CA VAL A 285 26.31 -4.49 -14.55
C VAL A 285 25.49 -4.98 -13.36
N VAL A 286 25.16 -6.28 -13.29
CA VAL A 286 24.45 -6.86 -12.13
C VAL A 286 25.24 -6.64 -10.84
N ASN A 287 26.56 -6.91 -10.85
CA ASN A 287 27.41 -6.70 -9.67
C ASN A 287 27.52 -5.22 -9.28
N ALA A 288 27.57 -4.31 -10.26
CA ALA A 288 27.57 -2.87 -10.00
C ALA A 288 26.25 -2.44 -9.34
N LEU A 289 25.11 -2.92 -9.85
CA LEU A 289 23.79 -2.66 -9.27
C LEU A 289 23.70 -3.15 -7.82
N LEU A 290 24.09 -4.41 -7.56
CA LEU A 290 24.12 -4.98 -6.21
C LEU A 290 25.01 -4.18 -5.25
N THR A 291 26.17 -3.74 -5.73
CA THR A 291 27.10 -2.91 -4.94
C THR A 291 26.47 -1.57 -4.57
N GLN A 292 25.71 -0.95 -5.48
CA GLN A 292 25.03 0.31 -5.18
C GLN A 292 23.86 0.10 -4.20
N LEU A 293 23.11 -1.00 -4.32
CA LEU A 293 22.07 -1.33 -3.35
C LEU A 293 22.63 -1.59 -1.95
N ASP A 294 23.80 -2.22 -1.86
CA ASP A 294 24.51 -2.41 -0.59
C ASP A 294 24.98 -1.10 0.04
N LYS A 295 25.19 -0.04 -0.74
CA LYS A 295 25.45 1.32 -0.21
C LYS A 295 24.17 2.01 0.23
N LEU A 296 23.11 1.92 -0.56
CA LEU A 296 21.84 2.55 -0.22
C LEU A 296 21.20 1.95 1.04
N LYS A 297 21.32 0.62 1.24
CA LYS A 297 20.70 -0.04 2.39
C LYS A 297 21.24 0.46 3.74
N SER A 298 22.47 0.98 3.81
CA SER A 298 23.03 1.54 5.04
C SER A 298 22.46 2.92 5.37
N SER A 299 21.85 3.60 4.41
CA SER A 299 21.32 4.95 4.60
C SER A 299 20.01 4.94 5.41
N PRO A 300 19.90 5.79 6.44
CA PRO A 300 18.83 5.74 7.44
C PRO A 300 17.42 5.97 6.85
N ASN A 301 17.35 6.81 5.83
CA ASN A 301 16.15 7.32 5.20
C ASN A 301 15.82 6.61 3.87
N VAL A 302 16.26 5.36 3.70
CA VAL A 302 16.02 4.57 2.47
C VAL A 302 15.27 3.28 2.76
N ILE A 303 14.26 2.99 1.94
CA ILE A 303 13.64 1.66 1.85
C ILE A 303 13.75 1.16 0.41
N ILE A 304 14.29 -0.04 0.24
CA ILE A 304 14.41 -0.71 -1.06
C ILE A 304 13.28 -1.72 -1.19
N LEU A 305 12.50 -1.59 -2.25
CA LEU A 305 11.39 -2.45 -2.62
C LEU A 305 11.77 -3.19 -3.88
N THR A 306 11.55 -4.50 -3.92
CA THR A 306 11.90 -5.33 -5.08
C THR A 306 10.76 -6.28 -5.40
N THR A 307 10.54 -6.55 -6.68
CA THR A 307 9.50 -7.47 -7.13
C THR A 307 10.09 -8.53 -8.06
N SER A 308 9.52 -9.73 -8.03
CA SER A 308 9.85 -10.77 -9.00
C SER A 308 8.64 -11.57 -9.49
N ASN A 309 8.54 -11.82 -10.80
CA ASN A 309 7.47 -12.67 -11.35
C ASN A 309 7.77 -14.18 -11.29
N ILE A 310 9.01 -14.58 -11.01
CA ILE A 310 9.43 -15.99 -11.07
C ILE A 310 9.89 -16.46 -9.68
N THR A 311 9.03 -17.19 -8.98
CA THR A 311 9.31 -17.69 -7.63
C THR A 311 10.58 -18.55 -7.54
N ALA A 312 10.92 -19.30 -8.59
CA ALA A 312 12.06 -20.23 -8.61
C ALA A 312 13.37 -19.66 -9.16
N ALA A 313 13.34 -18.48 -9.82
CA ALA A 313 14.47 -17.96 -10.58
C ALA A 313 14.98 -16.60 -10.08
N ILE A 314 14.88 -16.35 -8.77
CA ILE A 314 15.42 -15.15 -8.15
C ILE A 314 16.93 -15.34 -7.91
N ASP A 315 17.73 -14.29 -8.17
CA ASP A 315 19.16 -14.34 -7.88
C ASP A 315 19.38 -14.48 -6.36
N ILE A 316 20.20 -15.46 -5.97
CA ILE A 316 20.54 -15.76 -4.57
C ILE A 316 21.07 -14.50 -3.86
N ALA A 317 21.82 -13.65 -4.56
CA ALA A 317 22.35 -12.42 -4.00
C ALA A 317 21.27 -11.42 -3.56
N PHE A 318 20.11 -11.38 -4.24
CA PHE A 318 18.96 -10.57 -3.81
C PHE A 318 18.22 -11.24 -2.66
N VAL A 319 18.04 -12.56 -2.75
CA VAL A 319 17.38 -13.36 -1.71
C VAL A 319 18.12 -13.23 -0.38
N ASP A 320 19.45 -13.28 -0.36
CA ASP A 320 20.24 -13.19 0.88
C ASP A 320 20.23 -11.78 1.50
N ARG A 321 19.95 -10.75 0.69
CA ARG A 321 19.90 -9.34 1.14
C ARG A 321 18.51 -8.89 1.59
N ALA A 322 17.46 -9.62 1.24
CA ALA A 322 16.09 -9.27 1.58
C ALA A 322 15.70 -9.83 2.96
N ASP A 323 15.35 -8.95 3.88
CA ASP A 323 14.86 -9.33 5.21
C ASP A 323 13.46 -9.92 5.14
N ILE A 324 12.61 -9.32 4.30
CA ILE A 324 11.26 -9.82 4.05
C ILE A 324 11.18 -10.39 2.65
N LYS A 325 10.79 -11.66 2.59
CA LYS A 325 10.42 -12.38 1.37
C LYS A 325 8.94 -12.70 1.48
N ALA A 326 8.12 -11.97 0.74
CA ALA A 326 6.68 -12.15 0.75
C ALA A 326 6.21 -12.73 -0.58
N TYR A 327 5.61 -13.91 -0.51
CA TYR A 327 4.94 -14.50 -1.66
C TYR A 327 3.57 -13.85 -1.87
N VAL A 328 3.31 -13.38 -3.09
CA VAL A 328 2.03 -12.79 -3.50
C VAL A 328 1.40 -13.68 -4.56
N GLY A 329 0.61 -14.65 -4.09
CA GLY A 329 -0.08 -15.63 -4.92
C GLY A 329 -1.33 -15.09 -5.64
N PRO A 330 -1.99 -15.95 -6.44
CA PRO A 330 -3.30 -15.62 -6.98
C PRO A 330 -4.33 -15.40 -5.84
N PRO A 331 -5.35 -14.57 -6.06
CA PRO A 331 -6.32 -14.22 -5.03
C PRO A 331 -7.17 -15.41 -4.59
N THR A 332 -7.36 -15.54 -3.27
CA THR A 332 -8.27 -16.51 -2.64
C THR A 332 -9.73 -16.25 -3.02
N LEU A 333 -10.64 -17.20 -2.79
CA LEU A 333 -12.06 -17.01 -3.08
C LEU A 333 -12.63 -15.74 -2.41
N GLN A 334 -12.26 -15.51 -1.15
CA GLN A 334 -12.63 -14.29 -0.42
C GLN A 334 -12.10 -13.04 -1.13
N ALA A 335 -10.81 -13.00 -1.48
CA ALA A 335 -10.23 -11.86 -2.18
C ALA A 335 -10.89 -11.64 -3.56
N ARG A 336 -11.18 -12.71 -4.31
CA ARG A 336 -11.90 -12.62 -5.60
C ARG A 336 -13.28 -12.02 -5.41
N TYR A 337 -14.04 -12.48 -4.41
CA TYR A 337 -15.35 -11.93 -4.09
C TYR A 337 -15.28 -10.44 -3.79
N GLU A 338 -14.37 -10.01 -2.92
CA GLU A 338 -14.24 -8.60 -2.55
C GLU A 338 -13.77 -7.71 -3.71
N ILE A 339 -12.87 -8.21 -4.58
CA ILE A 339 -12.46 -7.48 -5.78
C ILE A 339 -13.68 -7.27 -6.69
N LEU A 340 -14.42 -8.33 -6.98
CA LEU A 340 -15.60 -8.27 -7.85
C LEU A 340 -16.72 -7.43 -7.23
N ARG A 341 -16.92 -7.52 -5.92
CA ARG A 341 -17.85 -6.67 -5.14
C ARG A 341 -17.49 -5.20 -5.29
N SER A 342 -16.22 -4.83 -5.12
CA SER A 342 -15.77 -3.44 -5.25
C SER A 342 -16.00 -2.90 -6.67
N CYS A 343 -15.73 -3.72 -7.70
CA CYS A 343 -16.02 -3.36 -9.09
C CYS A 343 -17.52 -3.18 -9.32
N LEU A 344 -18.34 -4.09 -8.80
CA LEU A 344 -19.79 -4.03 -8.97
C LEU A 344 -20.38 -2.78 -8.29
N GLN A 345 -19.94 -2.46 -7.07
CA GLN A 345 -20.33 -1.25 -6.35
C GLN A 345 -19.95 0.01 -7.12
N GLU A 346 -18.76 0.05 -7.74
CA GLU A 346 -18.32 1.19 -8.54
C GLU A 346 -19.19 1.37 -9.81
N LEU A 347 -19.54 0.27 -10.49
CA LEU A 347 -20.42 0.30 -11.65
C LEU A 347 -21.86 0.71 -11.29
N MET A 348 -22.34 0.33 -10.09
CA MET A 348 -23.63 0.79 -9.58
C MET A 348 -23.58 2.27 -9.19
N ARG A 349 -22.49 2.72 -8.53
CA ARG A 349 -22.28 4.12 -8.12
C ARG A 349 -22.25 5.07 -9.31
N THR A 350 -21.61 4.65 -10.40
CA THR A 350 -21.51 5.42 -11.66
C THR A 350 -22.77 5.35 -12.52
N GLY A 351 -23.73 4.49 -12.16
CA GLY A 351 -24.99 4.34 -12.89
C GLY A 351 -24.89 3.49 -14.16
N ILE A 352 -23.76 2.82 -14.41
CA ILE A 352 -23.64 1.85 -15.52
C ILE A 352 -24.57 0.66 -15.29
N LEU A 353 -24.71 0.23 -14.04
CA LEU A 353 -25.67 -0.80 -13.64
C LEU A 353 -26.90 -0.16 -13.02
N THR A 354 -28.02 -0.22 -13.74
CA THR A 354 -29.32 0.30 -13.34
C THR A 354 -30.12 -0.79 -12.62
N SER A 355 -30.39 -0.61 -11.33
CA SER A 355 -31.37 -1.45 -10.63
C SER A 355 -32.79 -1.00 -11.00
N LEU A 356 -33.67 -1.94 -11.36
CA LEU A 356 -35.07 -1.72 -11.76
C LEU A 356 -35.97 -1.15 -10.64
N GLN A 357 -35.49 -1.10 -9.40
CA GLN A 357 -36.18 -0.53 -8.26
C GLN A 357 -35.17 0.31 -7.48
N ASP A 358 -35.40 1.62 -7.33
CA ASP A 358 -34.76 2.65 -6.49
C ASP A 358 -33.60 2.24 -5.54
N CYS A 359 -32.61 1.51 -6.03
CA CYS A 359 -31.48 1.00 -5.26
C CYS A 359 -30.26 1.87 -5.50
N LYS A 360 -30.41 3.19 -5.36
CA LYS A 360 -29.28 4.12 -5.53
C LYS A 360 -28.15 3.87 -4.50
N ASN A 361 -28.42 3.15 -3.40
CA ASN A 361 -27.47 2.89 -2.32
C ASN A 361 -27.51 1.44 -1.78
N VAL A 362 -27.56 0.40 -2.63
CA VAL A 362 -27.41 -0.98 -2.13
C VAL A 362 -25.94 -1.24 -1.81
N MET A 363 -25.62 -1.29 -0.51
CA MET A 363 -24.33 -1.75 -0.03
C MET A 363 -24.31 -3.27 -0.06
N LEU A 364 -23.56 -3.84 -1.01
CA LEU A 364 -23.32 -5.28 -1.05
C LEU A 364 -22.61 -5.74 0.23
N PRO A 365 -22.95 -6.91 0.80
CA PRO A 365 -22.32 -7.42 2.01
C PRO A 365 -20.88 -7.87 1.72
N ASN A 366 -20.01 -7.82 2.72
CA ASN A 366 -18.66 -8.42 2.62
C ASN A 366 -18.75 -9.95 2.55
N TYR A 367 -17.65 -10.61 2.19
CA TYR A 367 -17.62 -12.06 1.98
C TYR A 367 -18.10 -12.84 3.21
N ALA A 368 -17.68 -12.45 4.41
CA ALA A 368 -18.08 -13.08 5.65
C ALA A 368 -19.61 -12.96 5.87
N SER A 369 -20.13 -11.74 5.82
CA SER A 369 -21.56 -11.45 5.96
C SER A 369 -22.40 -12.14 4.87
N ALA A 370 -21.89 -12.18 3.63
CA ALA A 370 -22.55 -12.86 2.52
C ALA A 370 -22.64 -14.36 2.78
N LYS A 371 -21.56 -14.98 3.25
CA LYS A 371 -21.52 -16.41 3.58
C LYS A 371 -22.46 -16.74 4.73
N ASP A 372 -22.49 -15.92 5.79
CA ASP A 372 -23.38 -16.10 6.93
C ASP A 372 -24.85 -15.96 6.53
N LYS A 373 -25.18 -14.93 5.75
CA LYS A 373 -26.55 -14.71 5.22
C LYS A 373 -27.01 -15.83 4.30
N LEU A 374 -26.13 -16.41 3.47
CA LEU A 374 -26.46 -17.53 2.59
C LEU A 374 -26.69 -18.85 3.34
N ASN A 375 -26.08 -19.00 4.53
CA ASN A 375 -26.24 -20.18 5.38
C ASN A 375 -27.45 -20.08 6.34
N ALA A 376 -28.03 -18.89 6.51
CA ALA A 376 -29.19 -18.68 7.37
C ALA A 376 -30.50 -19.06 6.65
N PRO A 377 -31.32 -19.98 7.20
CA PRO A 377 -32.54 -20.46 6.52
C PRO A 377 -33.72 -19.46 6.54
N ASP A 378 -33.70 -18.41 7.37
CA ASP A 378 -34.85 -17.51 7.62
C ASP A 378 -34.50 -16.01 7.43
N PHE A 379 -34.00 -15.59 6.26
CA PHE A 379 -33.73 -14.17 5.99
C PHE A 379 -34.84 -13.48 5.19
N GLN A 380 -35.49 -12.48 5.80
CA GLN A 380 -36.52 -11.61 5.22
C GLN A 380 -35.97 -10.42 4.40
N GLU A 381 -34.77 -10.52 3.81
CA GLU A 381 -34.29 -9.54 2.82
C GLU A 381 -34.81 -9.91 1.42
N GLY A 382 -35.17 -8.92 0.59
CA GLY A 382 -35.83 -9.14 -0.69
C GLY A 382 -35.12 -10.17 -1.58
N VAL A 383 -35.90 -11.04 -2.23
CA VAL A 383 -35.43 -12.18 -3.08
C VAL A 383 -34.31 -11.77 -4.04
N THR A 384 -34.39 -10.58 -4.62
CA THR A 384 -33.42 -10.02 -5.56
C THR A 384 -32.03 -9.78 -4.94
N PHE A 385 -31.95 -9.35 -3.68
CA PHE A 385 -30.69 -9.08 -2.99
C PHE A 385 -29.93 -10.38 -2.67
N MET A 386 -30.65 -11.39 -2.17
CA MET A 386 -30.08 -12.71 -1.92
C MET A 386 -29.61 -13.36 -3.22
N GLN A 387 -30.39 -13.21 -4.30
CA GLN A 387 -30.00 -13.69 -5.62
C GLN A 387 -28.73 -12.99 -6.13
N LEU A 388 -28.59 -11.68 -5.91
CA LEU A 388 -27.39 -10.91 -6.28
C LEU A 388 -26.16 -11.40 -5.52
N CYS A 389 -26.27 -11.60 -4.20
CA CYS A 389 -25.16 -12.10 -3.37
C CYS A 389 -24.72 -13.49 -3.79
N LYS A 390 -25.68 -14.40 -4.05
CA LYS A 390 -25.42 -15.75 -4.56
C LYS A 390 -24.71 -15.72 -5.91
N ARG A 391 -25.19 -14.90 -6.86
CA ARG A 391 -24.57 -14.78 -8.18
C ARG A 391 -23.16 -14.22 -8.10
N LEU A 392 -22.91 -13.24 -7.25
CA LEU A 392 -21.58 -12.67 -7.06
C LEU A 392 -20.59 -13.72 -6.53
N LEU A 393 -21.05 -14.59 -5.61
CA LEU A 393 -20.26 -15.71 -5.12
C LEU A 393 -19.96 -16.73 -6.22
N GLU A 394 -20.97 -17.13 -7.01
CA GLU A 394 -20.79 -18.00 -8.17
C GLU A 394 -19.80 -17.42 -9.20
N THR A 395 -19.84 -16.10 -9.44
CA THR A 395 -18.85 -15.42 -10.29
C THR A 395 -17.45 -15.51 -9.70
N ALA A 396 -17.29 -15.30 -8.39
CA ALA A 396 -16.00 -15.41 -7.72
C ALA A 396 -15.43 -16.85 -7.77
N GLU A 397 -16.28 -17.88 -7.67
CA GLU A 397 -15.91 -19.29 -7.86
C GLU A 397 -15.47 -19.57 -9.31
N ALA A 398 -16.22 -19.07 -10.29
CA ALA A 398 -15.88 -19.23 -11.71
C ALA A 398 -14.52 -18.62 -12.07
N CYS A 399 -14.08 -17.57 -11.36
CA CYS A 399 -12.81 -16.88 -11.58
C CYS A 399 -11.59 -17.53 -10.90
N GLU A 400 -11.69 -18.77 -10.43
CA GLU A 400 -10.54 -19.49 -9.86
C GLU A 400 -9.33 -19.51 -10.82
N GLY A 401 -8.14 -19.25 -10.27
CA GLY A 401 -6.88 -19.19 -11.01
C GLY A 401 -6.61 -17.86 -11.73
N MET A 402 -7.60 -16.97 -11.86
CA MET A 402 -7.40 -15.67 -12.51
C MET A 402 -6.53 -14.74 -11.67
N SER A 403 -5.66 -13.97 -12.34
CA SER A 403 -4.84 -12.93 -11.71
C SER A 403 -5.71 -11.74 -11.25
N GLY A 404 -5.21 -10.95 -10.28
CA GLY A 404 -5.88 -9.71 -9.85
C GLY A 404 -6.10 -8.73 -11.01
N ARG A 405 -5.15 -8.63 -11.95
CA ARG A 405 -5.28 -7.86 -13.19
C ARG A 405 -6.45 -8.37 -14.04
N SER A 406 -6.54 -9.68 -14.25
CA SER A 406 -7.62 -10.29 -15.03
C SER A 406 -8.99 -10.08 -14.37
N LEU A 407 -9.08 -10.19 -13.05
CA LEU A 407 -10.32 -9.93 -12.29
C LEU A 407 -10.80 -8.48 -12.43
N ARG A 408 -9.90 -7.50 -12.37
CA ARG A 408 -10.25 -6.08 -12.55
C ARG A 408 -10.61 -5.73 -14.00
N LYS A 409 -10.14 -6.52 -14.97
CA LYS A 409 -10.48 -6.39 -16.40
C LYS A 409 -11.85 -7.03 -16.73
N LEU A 410 -12.24 -8.08 -15.99
CA LEU A 410 -13.44 -8.87 -16.26
C LEU A 410 -14.75 -8.05 -16.36
N PRO A 411 -15.05 -7.08 -15.47
CA PRO A 411 -16.29 -6.31 -15.59
C PRO A 411 -16.40 -5.54 -16.91
N PHE A 412 -15.28 -5.00 -17.41
CA PHE A 412 -15.25 -4.32 -18.71
C PHE A 412 -15.50 -5.29 -19.86
N LEU A 413 -14.84 -6.46 -19.85
CA LEU A 413 -15.04 -7.49 -20.88
C LEU A 413 -16.48 -8.02 -20.89
N ALA A 414 -17.07 -8.23 -19.70
CA ALA A 414 -18.46 -8.64 -19.59
C ALA A 414 -19.42 -7.58 -20.10
N HIS A 415 -19.17 -6.29 -19.80
CA HIS A 415 -19.98 -5.18 -20.33
C HIS A 415 -19.87 -5.08 -21.85
N ALA A 416 -18.67 -5.25 -22.40
CA ALA A 416 -18.44 -5.24 -23.85
C ALA A 416 -19.13 -6.41 -24.57
N ALA A 417 -19.36 -7.53 -23.88
CA ALA A 417 -20.08 -8.69 -24.42
C ALA A 417 -21.62 -8.53 -24.39
N LEU A 418 -22.16 -7.51 -23.72
CA LEU A 418 -23.61 -7.28 -23.67
C LEU A 418 -24.14 -6.74 -25.00
N THR A 419 -25.34 -7.18 -25.37
CA THR A 419 -26.03 -6.73 -26.59
C THR A 419 -26.69 -5.35 -26.47
N ASN A 420 -27.02 -4.92 -25.24
CA ASN A 420 -27.56 -3.60 -24.95
C ASN A 420 -26.69 -2.92 -23.89
N HIS A 421 -26.00 -1.86 -24.27
CA HIS A 421 -25.05 -1.13 -23.41
C HIS A 421 -25.72 -0.12 -22.47
N PHE A 422 -27.02 0.17 -22.64
CA PHE A 422 -27.70 1.28 -21.95
C PHE A 422 -28.67 0.85 -20.85
N ASP A 423 -28.96 -0.46 -20.73
CA ASP A 423 -29.82 -0.99 -19.68
C ASP A 423 -29.26 -2.32 -19.16
N CYS A 424 -28.49 -2.23 -18.07
CA CYS A 424 -27.73 -3.34 -17.51
C CYS A 424 -28.25 -3.70 -16.12
N ASN A 425 -29.15 -4.68 -16.05
CA ASN A 425 -29.56 -5.30 -14.79
C ASN A 425 -28.35 -6.00 -14.11
N PRO A 426 -28.04 -5.71 -12.83
CA PRO A 426 -26.90 -6.31 -12.11
C PRO A 426 -26.86 -7.84 -12.12
N ILE A 427 -28.01 -8.51 -12.03
CA ILE A 427 -28.10 -9.98 -12.04
C ILE A 427 -27.72 -10.52 -13.42
N LYS A 428 -28.25 -9.91 -14.48
CA LYS A 428 -27.93 -10.31 -15.87
C LYS A 428 -26.45 -10.06 -16.16
N PHE A 429 -25.92 -8.94 -15.69
CA PHE A 429 -24.50 -8.60 -15.81
C PHE A 429 -23.61 -9.65 -15.14
N LEU A 430 -23.93 -10.08 -13.91
CA LEU A 430 -23.18 -11.13 -13.23
C LEU A 430 -23.23 -12.48 -13.97
N CYS A 431 -24.37 -12.85 -14.58
CA CYS A 431 -24.44 -14.03 -15.43
C CYS A 431 -23.47 -13.92 -16.62
N THR A 432 -23.45 -12.77 -17.31
CA THR A 432 -22.50 -12.53 -18.40
C THR A 432 -21.05 -12.57 -17.90
N MET A 433 -20.76 -12.04 -16.71
CA MET A 433 -19.43 -12.14 -16.10
C MET A 433 -19.00 -13.59 -15.87
N VAL A 434 -19.89 -14.48 -15.43
CA VAL A 434 -19.59 -15.92 -15.27
C VAL A 434 -19.21 -16.54 -16.63
N GLU A 435 -19.96 -16.24 -17.68
CA GLU A 435 -19.69 -16.75 -19.03
C GLU A 435 -18.36 -16.21 -19.57
N THR A 436 -18.09 -14.91 -19.41
CA THR A 436 -16.83 -14.29 -19.80
C THR A 436 -15.66 -14.86 -19.02
N ALA A 437 -15.79 -15.07 -17.70
CA ALA A 437 -14.74 -15.66 -16.87
C ALA A 437 -14.39 -17.09 -17.34
N LYS A 438 -15.40 -17.90 -17.66
CA LYS A 438 -15.19 -19.25 -18.21
C LYS A 438 -14.48 -19.22 -19.57
N ARG A 439 -14.82 -18.27 -20.44
CA ARG A 439 -14.15 -18.09 -21.74
C ARG A 439 -12.68 -17.70 -21.56
N GLU A 440 -12.40 -16.67 -20.76
CA GLU A 440 -11.03 -16.22 -20.49
C GLU A 440 -10.19 -17.33 -19.87
N ARG A 441 -10.79 -18.19 -19.03
CA ARG A 441 -10.10 -19.36 -18.47
C ARG A 441 -9.78 -20.42 -19.52
N SER A 442 -10.68 -20.67 -20.48
CA SER A 442 -10.40 -21.63 -21.57
C SER A 442 -9.31 -21.16 -22.53
N GLU A 443 -8.97 -19.87 -22.51
CA GLU A 443 -7.91 -19.27 -23.32
C GLU A 443 -6.56 -19.20 -22.58
N LEU A 444 -6.52 -19.50 -21.27
CA LEU A 444 -5.26 -19.61 -20.52
C LEU A 444 -4.55 -20.91 -20.92
N PRO A 445 -3.26 -20.86 -21.32
CA PRO A 445 -2.47 -22.07 -21.55
C PRO A 445 -2.29 -22.85 -20.23
N ASP A 446 -2.41 -24.18 -20.31
CA ASP A 446 -2.27 -25.13 -19.19
C ASP A 446 -0.93 -25.01 -18.42
#